data_AF-A0A3P7T288-F1
#
_entry.id   AF-A0A3P7T288-F1
#
_cell.length_a   1.000
_cell.length_b   1.000
_cell.length_c   1.000
_cell.angle_alpha   90.00
_cell.angle_beta   90.00
_cell.angle_gamma   90.00
#
_symmetry.space_group_name_H-M   'P 1'
#
loop_
_entity.id
_entity.type
_entity.pdbx_description
1 polymer ?
#
loop_
_entity_poly.entity_id
_entity_poly.type
_entity_poly.pdbx_seq_one_letter_code
_entity_poly.pdbx_strand_id
1 'polypeptide(L)'
;MDPQCERQADDGHPIVVDYGGTLLWSHRTQNIIFSGTFWGALLVIGPSMLIWHRCSPRLILLVAMISYVVVTFATPFLALHFGPIAVFSARVIMGFGEGFVVPSFNALISNWFPVEERSTALAVYTTGNQLAGAIGNPLAAALCASPFGWPGVFYSIGQFQQFIIIIYYFITAFTIIIIYHYFLLLLLKLQGV
;
A
#
# COMPACT_ATOMS: atom_id res chain seq x y z
N MET A 1 19.34 19.57 -14.45
CA MET A 1 18.19 19.42 -15.37
C MET A 1 17.63 20.80 -15.58
N ASP A 2 17.75 21.31 -16.80
CA ASP A 2 17.60 22.73 -17.12
C ASP A 2 16.22 23.29 -16.75
N PRO A 3 16.17 24.51 -16.16
CA PRO A 3 14.92 25.21 -15.84
C PRO A 3 14.13 25.67 -17.09
N GLN A 4 14.64 25.44 -18.29
CA GLN A 4 14.09 25.96 -19.55
C GLN A 4 12.94 25.15 -20.16
N CYS A 5 12.46 24.09 -19.50
CA CYS A 5 11.44 23.20 -20.06
C CYS A 5 10.06 23.31 -19.37
N GLU A 6 9.88 24.26 -18.45
CA GLU A 6 8.56 24.58 -17.89
C GLU A 6 7.81 25.50 -18.86
N ARG A 7 6.61 25.09 -19.30
CA ARG A 7 5.72 25.98 -20.06
C ARG A 7 5.31 27.14 -19.16
N GLN A 8 5.79 28.32 -19.48
CA GLN A 8 5.40 29.57 -18.83
C GLN A 8 4.20 30.17 -19.57
N ALA A 9 3.29 30.80 -18.82
CA ALA A 9 2.29 31.66 -19.41
C ALA A 9 2.97 32.91 -19.97
N ASP A 10 2.26 33.66 -20.82
CA ASP A 10 2.78 34.85 -21.50
C ASP A 10 3.24 35.96 -20.52
N ASP A 11 2.82 35.87 -19.25
CA ASP A 11 3.19 36.73 -18.11
C ASP A 11 4.43 36.23 -17.33
N GLY A 12 5.08 35.15 -17.78
CA GLY A 12 6.30 34.59 -17.18
C GLY A 12 6.06 33.71 -15.94
N HIS A 13 4.80 33.56 -15.49
CA HIS A 13 4.47 32.65 -14.40
C HIS A 13 4.37 31.20 -14.88
N PRO A 14 4.80 30.21 -14.07
CA PRO A 14 4.66 28.80 -14.42
C PRO A 14 3.17 28.45 -14.53
N ILE A 15 2.76 27.82 -15.64
CA ILE A 15 1.38 27.40 -15.83
C ILE A 15 1.09 26.27 -14.84
N VAL A 16 0.34 26.58 -13.79
CA VAL A 16 -0.24 25.59 -12.88
C VAL A 16 -1.60 25.22 -13.46
N VAL A 17 -1.74 23.99 -13.96
CA VAL A 17 -3.07 23.49 -14.37
C VAL A 17 -3.91 23.37 -13.11
N ASP A 18 -4.85 24.29 -12.96
CA ASP A 18 -5.80 24.29 -11.87
C ASP A 18 -6.90 23.26 -12.17
N TYR A 19 -6.93 22.21 -11.36
CA TYR A 19 -7.92 21.14 -11.43
C TYR A 19 -9.20 21.47 -10.62
N GLY A 20 -9.36 22.70 -10.15
CA GLY A 20 -10.45 23.11 -9.26
C GLY A 20 -10.31 22.54 -7.84
N GLY A 21 -9.08 22.20 -7.44
CA GLY A 21 -8.76 21.61 -6.14
C GLY A 21 -8.41 22.67 -5.09
N THR A 22 -8.54 22.34 -3.81
CA THR A 22 -8.19 23.27 -2.70
C THR A 22 -6.67 23.49 -2.54
N LEU A 23 -5.83 22.74 -3.26
CA LEU A 23 -4.37 22.77 -3.16
C LEU A 23 -3.76 23.13 -4.53
N LEU A 24 -3.18 24.32 -4.62
CA LEU A 24 -2.46 24.81 -5.80
C LEU A 24 -1.03 24.26 -5.85
N TRP A 25 -0.88 23.00 -6.27
CA TRP A 25 0.43 22.38 -6.46
C TRP A 25 0.77 22.22 -7.94
N SER A 26 1.97 22.68 -8.34
CA SER A 26 2.48 22.47 -9.70
C SER A 26 2.60 20.98 -10.04
N HIS A 27 2.50 20.63 -11.32
CA HIS A 27 2.73 19.25 -11.79
C HIS A 27 4.08 18.70 -11.34
N ARG A 28 5.12 19.54 -11.32
CA ARG A 28 6.44 19.17 -10.83
C ARG A 28 6.39 18.73 -9.37
N THR A 29 5.73 19.50 -8.51
CA THR A 29 5.55 19.15 -7.09
C THR A 29 4.75 17.86 -6.93
N GLN A 30 3.66 17.70 -7.69
CA GLN A 30 2.85 16.47 -7.65
C GLN A 30 3.67 15.23 -8.01
N ASN A 31 4.46 15.31 -9.08
CA ASN A 31 5.34 14.21 -9.52
C ASN A 31 6.41 13.88 -8.47
N ILE A 32 6.98 14.91 -7.82
CA ILE A 32 7.94 14.70 -6.72
C ILE A 32 7.26 13.97 -5.57
N ILE A 33 6.05 14.39 -5.17
CA ILE A 33 5.28 13.71 -4.11
C ILE A 33 5.03 12.24 -4.45
N PHE A 34 4.59 11.95 -5.67
CA PHE A 34 4.37 10.56 -6.13
C PHE A 34 5.67 9.74 -6.17
N SER A 35 6.79 10.35 -6.54
CA SER A 35 8.09 9.68 -6.57
C SER A 35 8.58 9.24 -5.18
N GLY A 36 8.10 9.85 -4.11
CA GLY A 36 8.48 9.52 -2.74
C GLY A 36 8.24 8.05 -2.38
N THR A 37 7.12 7.48 -2.85
CA THR A 37 6.82 6.06 -2.66
C THR A 37 7.89 5.15 -3.29
N PHE A 38 8.32 5.47 -4.51
CA PHE A 38 9.36 4.71 -5.21
C PHE A 38 10.73 4.82 -4.53
N TRP A 39 11.11 6.01 -4.08
CA TRP A 39 12.35 6.20 -3.32
C TRP A 39 12.34 5.40 -2.02
N GLY A 40 11.22 5.40 -1.31
CA GLY A 40 11.04 4.57 -0.12
C GLY A 40 11.23 3.09 -0.42
N ALA A 41 10.51 2.59 -1.43
CA ALA A 41 10.60 1.18 -1.83
C ALA A 41 12.02 0.79 -2.23
N LEU A 42 12.72 1.62 -3.02
CA LEU A 42 14.08 1.35 -3.50
C LEU A 42 15.08 1.15 -2.36
N LEU A 43 14.99 1.96 -1.30
CA LEU A 43 15.87 1.87 -0.14
C LEU A 43 15.69 0.54 0.62
N VAL A 44 14.49 -0.02 0.57
CA VAL A 44 14.10 -1.19 1.36
C VAL A 44 14.21 -2.50 0.58
N ILE A 45 14.11 -2.46 -0.75
CA ILE A 45 14.16 -3.65 -1.61
C ILE A 45 15.45 -4.47 -1.39
N GLY A 46 16.62 -3.84 -1.30
CA GLY A 46 17.88 -4.56 -1.04
C GLY A 46 17.88 -5.27 0.33
N PRO A 47 17.67 -4.53 1.44
CA PRO A 47 17.58 -5.11 2.77
C PRO A 47 16.46 -6.15 2.92
N SER A 48 15.31 -5.97 2.26
CA SER A 48 14.17 -6.87 2.40
C SER A 48 14.47 -8.29 1.92
N MET A 49 15.36 -8.45 0.94
CA MET A 49 15.82 -9.75 0.47
C MET A 49 16.68 -10.49 1.51
N LEU A 50 17.41 -9.78 2.36
CA LEU A 50 18.33 -10.36 3.35
C LEU A 50 17.62 -10.78 4.64
N ILE A 51 16.50 -10.13 4.97
CA ILE A 51 15.79 -10.30 6.24
C ILE A 51 14.85 -11.54 6.23
N TRP A 52 14.74 -12.24 5.08
CA TRP A 52 13.82 -13.35 4.87
C TRP A 52 13.91 -14.48 5.91
N HIS A 53 15.10 -14.75 6.46
CA HIS A 53 15.29 -15.85 7.42
C HIS A 53 14.86 -15.54 8.87
N ARG A 54 14.65 -14.27 9.24
CA ARG A 54 14.45 -13.87 10.65
C ARG A 54 13.07 -13.28 10.92
N CYS A 55 12.32 -12.91 9.89
CA CYS A 55 11.03 -12.25 10.08
C CYS A 55 9.89 -13.09 9.49
N SER A 56 8.80 -13.17 10.24
CA SER A 56 7.58 -13.85 9.77
C SER A 56 6.95 -13.03 8.63
N PRO A 57 6.76 -13.59 7.42
CA PRO A 57 6.19 -12.86 6.28
C PRO A 57 4.78 -12.34 6.58
N ARG A 58 4.03 -13.03 7.47
CA ARG A 58 2.70 -12.59 7.92
C ARG A 58 2.76 -11.28 8.72
N LEU A 59 3.72 -11.17 9.62
CA LEU A 59 3.88 -9.96 10.45
C LEU A 59 4.33 -8.76 9.60
N ILE A 60 5.26 -9.00 8.67
CA ILE A 60 5.74 -7.95 7.75
C ILE A 60 4.58 -7.40 6.92
N LEU A 61 3.74 -8.28 6.35
CA LEU A 61 2.55 -7.86 5.59
C LEU A 61 1.58 -7.07 6.46
N LEU A 62 1.31 -7.51 7.68
CA LEU A 62 0.41 -6.80 8.60
C LEU A 62 0.94 -5.40 8.95
N VAL A 63 2.23 -5.27 9.25
CA VAL A 63 2.86 -3.97 9.52
C VAL A 63 2.80 -3.06 8.28
N ALA A 64 3.06 -3.60 7.09
CA ALA A 64 2.96 -2.84 5.85
C ALA A 64 1.52 -2.35 5.61
N MET A 65 0.52 -3.22 5.78
CA MET A 65 -0.90 -2.84 5.64
C MET A 65 -1.32 -1.76 6.65
N ILE A 66 -0.90 -1.86 7.91
CA ILE A 66 -1.18 -0.84 8.92
C ILE A 66 -0.52 0.49 8.54
N SER A 67 0.74 0.44 8.09
CA SER A 67 1.45 1.65 7.64
C SER A 67 0.70 2.36 6.50
N TYR A 68 0.12 1.60 5.57
CA TYR A 68 -0.68 2.15 4.47
C TYR A 68 -1.95 2.84 4.98
N VAL A 69 -2.68 2.22 5.91
CA VAL A 69 -3.89 2.82 6.48
C VAL A 69 -3.57 4.11 7.22
N VAL A 70 -2.54 4.09 8.07
CA VAL A 70 -2.12 5.26 8.85
C VAL A 70 -1.70 6.41 7.93
N VAL A 71 -0.86 6.13 6.92
CA VAL A 71 -0.43 7.16 5.96
C VAL A 71 -1.60 7.67 5.12
N THR A 72 -2.50 6.79 4.68
CA THR A 72 -3.67 7.17 3.86
C THR A 72 -4.59 8.11 4.63
N PHE A 73 -4.90 7.81 5.90
CA PHE A 73 -5.71 8.69 6.74
C PHE A 73 -4.99 9.98 7.14
N ALA A 74 -3.67 9.93 7.34
CA ALA A 74 -2.89 11.12 7.66
C ALA A 74 -2.71 12.06 6.44
N THR A 75 -2.78 11.55 5.21
CA THR A 75 -2.46 12.31 3.99
C THR A 75 -3.31 13.58 3.84
N PRO A 76 -4.65 13.56 3.99
CA PRO A 76 -5.44 14.78 3.91
C PRO A 76 -5.07 15.83 4.95
N PHE A 77 -4.85 15.40 6.19
CA PHE A 77 -4.45 16.28 7.29
C PHE A 77 -3.07 16.90 7.05
N LEU A 78 -2.09 16.09 6.63
CA LEU A 78 -0.75 16.56 6.31
C LEU A 78 -0.73 17.55 5.14
N ALA A 79 -1.53 17.29 4.11
CA ALA A 79 -1.63 18.15 2.95
C ALA A 79 -2.22 19.54 3.29
N LEU A 80 -3.22 19.59 4.16
CA LEU A 80 -3.89 20.84 4.55
C LEU A 80 -3.08 21.70 5.54
N HIS A 81 -2.33 21.08 6.46
CA HIS A 81 -1.66 21.80 7.54
C HIS A 81 -0.14 21.96 7.37
N PHE A 82 0.52 21.01 6.70
CA PHE A 82 1.99 20.94 6.63
C PHE A 82 2.54 21.00 5.21
N GLY A 83 1.67 21.00 4.20
CA GLY A 83 2.04 21.20 2.81
C GLY A 83 2.74 20.01 2.13
N PRO A 84 3.37 20.24 0.97
CA PRO A 84 3.79 19.16 0.06
C PRO A 84 4.95 18.30 0.60
N ILE A 85 5.86 18.87 1.40
CA ILE A 85 7.03 18.16 1.94
C ILE A 85 6.57 17.09 2.96
N ALA A 86 5.59 17.42 3.79
CA ALA A 86 5.04 16.47 4.76
C ALA A 86 4.36 15.29 4.04
N VAL A 87 3.60 15.56 2.98
CA VAL A 87 2.98 14.51 2.16
C VAL A 87 4.04 13.64 1.48
N PHE A 88 5.10 14.24 0.94
CA PHE A 88 6.24 13.48 0.39
C PHE A 88 6.85 12.54 1.42
N SER A 89 7.12 13.02 2.64
CA SER A 89 7.70 12.18 3.70
C SER A 89 6.78 11.01 4.08
N ALA A 90 5.47 11.25 4.16
CA ALA A 90 4.49 10.20 4.44
C ALA A 90 4.46 9.16 3.32
N ARG A 91 4.57 9.59 2.05
CA ARG A 91 4.69 8.68 0.90
C ARG A 91 5.97 7.86 0.91
N VAL A 92 7.10 8.41 1.36
CA VAL A 92 8.35 7.65 1.55
C VAL A 92 8.16 6.56 2.61
N ILE A 93 7.52 6.87 3.74
CA ILE A 93 7.20 5.89 4.79
C ILE A 93 6.29 4.78 4.25
N MET A 94 5.30 5.15 3.43
CA MET A 94 4.46 4.18 2.73
C MET A 94 5.32 3.28 1.82
N GLY A 95 6.22 3.85 1.03
CA GLY A 95 7.15 3.11 0.17
C GLY A 95 8.00 2.08 0.90
N PHE A 96 8.37 2.33 2.16
CA PHE A 96 9.08 1.34 2.97
C PHE A 96 8.25 0.07 3.18
N GLY A 97 6.96 0.21 3.46
CA GLY A 97 6.05 -0.93 3.54
C GLY A 97 6.01 -1.69 2.21
N GLU A 98 5.89 -0.98 1.10
CA GLU A 98 5.78 -1.54 -0.25
C GLU A 98 6.98 -2.42 -0.64
N GLY A 99 8.19 -1.98 -0.30
CA GLY A 99 9.42 -2.73 -0.58
C GLY A 99 9.49 -4.12 0.07
N PHE A 100 8.67 -4.36 1.10
CA PHE A 100 8.56 -5.66 1.76
C PHE A 100 7.36 -6.51 1.30
N VAL A 101 6.38 -5.92 0.62
CA VAL A 101 5.12 -6.59 0.25
C VAL A 101 5.39 -7.75 -0.70
N VAL A 102 6.08 -7.48 -1.82
CA VAL A 102 6.35 -8.49 -2.86
C VAL A 102 7.13 -9.71 -2.34
N PRO A 103 8.29 -9.57 -1.66
CA PRO A 103 9.01 -10.75 -1.15
C PRO A 103 8.21 -11.50 -0.08
N SER A 104 7.43 -10.80 0.75
CA SER A 104 6.60 -11.43 1.77
C SER A 104 5.44 -12.23 1.17
N PHE A 105 4.78 -11.71 0.12
CA PHE A 105 3.75 -12.44 -0.62
C PHE A 105 4.33 -13.67 -1.31
N ASN A 106 5.49 -13.54 -1.96
CA ASN A 106 6.16 -14.68 -2.60
C ASN A 106 6.48 -15.79 -1.59
N ALA A 107 7.02 -15.42 -0.42
CA ALA A 107 7.29 -16.36 0.68
C ALA A 107 6.02 -16.98 1.26
N LEU A 108 4.91 -16.24 1.32
CA LEU A 108 3.63 -16.78 1.77
C LEU A 108 3.09 -17.80 0.77
N ILE A 109 3.06 -17.45 -0.52
CA ILE A 109 2.58 -18.32 -1.59
C ILE A 109 3.44 -19.60 -1.66
N SER A 110 4.76 -19.50 -1.53
CA SER A 110 5.63 -20.68 -1.56
C SER A 110 5.37 -21.65 -0.41
N ASN A 111 4.95 -21.15 0.74
CA ASN A 111 4.66 -21.98 1.92
C ASN A 111 3.26 -22.61 1.89
N TRP A 112 2.30 -21.98 1.19
CA TRP A 112 0.91 -22.43 1.14
C TRP A 112 0.57 -23.28 -0.09
N PHE A 113 1.24 -23.05 -1.23
CA PHE A 113 0.94 -23.71 -2.49
C PHE A 113 2.06 -24.69 -2.92
N PRO A 114 1.67 -25.85 -3.51
CA PRO A 114 2.60 -26.78 -4.12
C PRO A 114 3.30 -26.13 -5.34
N VAL A 115 4.50 -26.61 -5.68
CA VAL A 115 5.40 -25.95 -6.66
C VAL A 115 4.72 -25.72 -8.01
N GLU A 116 3.87 -26.66 -8.40
CA GLU A 116 3.16 -26.70 -9.68
C GLU A 116 2.10 -25.60 -9.78
N GLU A 117 1.52 -25.16 -8.66
CA GLU A 117 0.43 -24.16 -8.62
C GLU A 117 0.92 -22.76 -8.22
N ARG A 118 2.17 -22.62 -7.77
CA ARG A 118 2.73 -21.33 -7.30
C ARG A 118 2.69 -20.25 -8.37
N SER A 119 2.99 -20.58 -9.63
CA SER A 119 2.97 -19.62 -10.74
C SER A 119 1.56 -19.09 -10.99
N THR A 120 0.54 -19.95 -10.91
CA THR A 120 -0.88 -19.56 -11.01
C THR A 120 -1.29 -18.65 -9.85
N ALA A 121 -0.91 -19.00 -8.62
CA ALA A 121 -1.19 -18.15 -7.45
C ALA A 121 -0.55 -16.76 -7.57
N LEU A 122 0.69 -16.68 -8.06
CA LEU A 122 1.37 -15.42 -8.34
C LEU A 122 0.70 -14.63 -9.48
N ALA A 123 0.23 -15.30 -10.53
CA ALA A 123 -0.50 -14.68 -11.62
C ALA A 123 -1.83 -14.07 -11.15
N VAL A 124 -2.55 -14.76 -10.25
CA VAL A 124 -3.77 -14.22 -9.63
C VAL A 124 -3.44 -12.97 -8.81
N TYR A 125 -2.37 -12.99 -8.02
CA TYR A 125 -1.92 -11.83 -7.25
C TYR A 125 -1.60 -10.61 -8.13
N THR A 126 -0.79 -10.78 -9.18
CA THR A 126 -0.41 -9.68 -10.08
C THR A 126 -1.58 -9.16 -10.89
N THR A 127 -2.49 -10.03 -11.32
CA THR A 127 -3.73 -9.64 -12.00
C THR A 127 -4.64 -8.83 -11.07
N GLY A 128 -4.76 -9.25 -9.81
CA GLY A 128 -5.49 -8.50 -8.78
C GLY A 128 -4.94 -7.09 -8.59
N ASN A 129 -3.61 -6.91 -8.57
CA ASN A 129 -2.99 -5.59 -8.47
C ASN A 129 -3.31 -4.69 -9.67
N GLN A 130 -3.26 -5.24 -10.89
CA GLN A 130 -3.62 -4.48 -12.10
C GLN A 130 -5.11 -4.11 -12.13
N LEU A 131 -5.98 -5.04 -11.73
CA LEU A 131 -7.42 -4.81 -11.65
C LEU A 131 -7.77 -3.74 -10.62
N ALA A 132 -7.08 -3.73 -9.48
CA ALA A 132 -7.23 -2.71 -8.45
C ALA A 132 -6.92 -1.31 -9.00
N GLY A 133 -5.85 -1.16 -9.80
CA GLY A 133 -5.54 0.11 -10.47
C GLY A 133 -6.59 0.50 -11.51
N ALA A 134 -7.04 -0.47 -12.31
CA ALA A 134 -8.02 -0.25 -13.39
C ALA A 134 -9.38 0.22 -12.86
N ILE A 135 -9.85 -0.31 -11.73
CA ILE A 135 -11.13 0.05 -11.10
C ILE A 135 -10.96 1.21 -10.12
N GLY A 136 -9.85 1.23 -9.38
CA GLY A 136 -9.58 2.21 -8.33
C GLY A 136 -9.40 3.62 -8.85
N ASN A 137 -8.71 3.80 -9.99
CA ASN A 137 -8.47 5.12 -10.55
C ASN A 137 -9.76 5.84 -11.00
N PRO A 138 -10.67 5.21 -11.78
CA PRO A 138 -11.98 5.81 -12.09
C PRO A 138 -12.83 6.07 -10.85
N LEU A 139 -12.82 5.16 -9.88
CA LEU A 139 -13.59 5.32 -8.64
C LEU A 139 -13.09 6.51 -7.83
N ALA A 140 -11.76 6.68 -7.71
CA ALA A 140 -11.15 7.84 -7.08
C ALA A 140 -11.52 9.14 -7.82
N ALA A 141 -11.51 9.14 -9.15
CA ALA A 141 -11.93 10.30 -9.94
C ALA A 141 -13.41 10.67 -9.71
N ALA A 142 -14.31 9.67 -9.68
CA ALA A 142 -15.72 9.87 -9.42
C ALA A 142 -15.98 10.41 -8.00
N LEU A 143 -15.25 9.91 -7.00
CA LEU A 143 -15.32 10.39 -5.62
C LEU A 143 -14.74 11.81 -5.47
N CYS A 144 -13.66 12.14 -6.18
CA CYS A 144 -13.13 13.50 -6.22
C CYS A 144 -14.15 14.52 -6.76
N ALA A 145 -14.95 14.13 -7.76
CA ALA A 145 -16.01 14.98 -8.33
C ALA A 145 -17.25 15.10 -7.44
N SER A 146 -17.35 14.27 -6.39
CA SER A 146 -18.44 14.29 -5.43
C SER A 146 -18.30 15.46 -4.42
N PRO A 147 -19.36 15.83 -3.67
CA PRO A 147 -19.28 16.92 -2.69
C PRO A 147 -18.31 16.66 -1.53
N PHE A 148 -17.84 15.42 -1.37
CA PHE A 148 -16.81 15.05 -0.38
C PHE A 148 -15.40 15.50 -0.79
N GLY A 149 -15.21 15.91 -2.05
CA GLY A 149 -13.94 16.36 -2.61
C GLY A 149 -12.84 15.30 -2.55
N TRP A 150 -11.60 15.76 -2.75
CA TRP A 150 -10.43 14.88 -2.75
C TRP A 150 -10.12 14.22 -1.38
N PRO A 151 -10.38 14.82 -0.19
CA PRO A 151 -10.13 14.14 1.08
C PRO A 151 -11.02 12.89 1.25
N GLY A 152 -12.24 12.93 0.70
CA GLY A 152 -13.18 11.82 0.74
C GLY A 152 -12.64 10.53 0.11
N VAL A 153 -11.77 10.65 -0.90
CA VAL A 153 -11.11 9.49 -1.53
C VAL A 153 -10.17 8.79 -0.57
N PHE A 154 -9.36 9.56 0.16
CA PHE A 154 -8.42 8.98 1.14
C PHE A 154 -9.16 8.34 2.30
N TYR A 155 -10.23 8.97 2.80
CA TYR A 155 -11.02 8.40 3.88
C TYR A 155 -11.76 7.13 3.44
N SER A 156 -12.41 7.10 2.26
CA SER A 156 -13.16 5.94 1.80
C SER A 156 -12.25 4.72 1.53
N ILE A 157 -11.13 4.94 0.83
CA ILE A 157 -10.14 3.89 0.56
C ILE A 157 -9.45 3.45 1.85
N GLY A 158 -9.14 4.38 2.76
CA GLY A 158 -8.60 4.07 4.08
C GLY A 158 -9.51 3.16 4.90
N GLN A 159 -10.82 3.44 4.91
CA GLN A 159 -11.82 2.61 5.60
C GLN A 159 -11.95 1.23 4.96
N PHE A 160 -11.96 1.17 3.63
CA PHE A 160 -11.97 -0.10 2.90
C PHE A 160 -10.74 -0.95 3.24
N GLN A 161 -9.55 -0.34 3.22
CA GLN A 161 -8.31 -1.02 3.58
C GLN A 161 -8.31 -1.49 5.05
N GLN A 162 -8.80 -0.66 5.97
CA GLN A 162 -8.95 -1.04 7.38
C GLN A 162 -9.86 -2.27 7.55
N PHE A 163 -10.97 -2.32 6.81
CA PHE A 163 -11.86 -3.47 6.81
C PHE A 163 -11.17 -4.75 6.32
N ILE A 164 -10.36 -4.66 5.26
CA ILE A 164 -9.56 -5.79 4.75
C ILE A 164 -8.54 -6.28 5.78
N ILE A 165 -7.89 -5.37 6.53
CA ILE A 165 -6.97 -5.75 7.63
C ILE A 165 -7.71 -6.54 8.71
N ILE A 166 -8.91 -6.11 9.08
CA ILE A 166 -9.73 -6.78 10.10
C ILE A 166 -10.08 -8.20 9.63
N ILE A 167 -10.53 -8.35 8.38
CA ILE A 167 -10.81 -9.66 7.78
C ILE A 167 -9.55 -10.54 7.80
N TYR A 168 -8.41 -10.00 7.35
CA TYR A 168 -7.14 -10.72 7.35
C TYR A 168 -6.76 -11.21 8.76
N TYR A 169 -6.90 -10.36 9.77
CA TYR A 169 -6.65 -10.71 11.17
C TYR A 169 -7.58 -11.85 11.64
N PHE A 170 -8.88 -11.77 11.34
CA PHE A 170 -9.83 -12.84 11.70
C PHE A 170 -9.50 -14.18 11.02
N ILE A 171 -9.20 -14.16 9.72
CA ILE A 171 -8.85 -15.38 8.96
C ILE A 171 -7.57 -16.02 9.52
N THR A 172 -6.56 -15.20 9.80
CA THR A 172 -5.29 -15.70 10.34
C THR A 172 -5.46 -16.24 11.76
N ALA A 173 -6.22 -15.57 12.62
CA ALA A 173 -6.55 -16.06 13.96
C ALA A 173 -7.31 -17.39 13.91
N PHE A 174 -8.33 -17.50 13.06
CA PHE A 174 -9.12 -18.72 12.89
C PHE A 174 -8.26 -19.90 12.41
N THR A 175 -7.40 -19.67 11.42
CA THR A 175 -6.46 -20.67 10.91
C THR A 175 -5.50 -21.16 12.01
N ILE A 176 -4.98 -20.25 12.83
CA ILE A 176 -4.09 -20.60 13.94
C ILE A 176 -4.82 -21.47 14.97
N ILE A 177 -6.04 -21.10 15.37
CA ILE A 177 -6.86 -21.87 16.32
C ILE A 177 -7.10 -23.29 15.81
N ILE A 178 -7.46 -23.44 14.53
CA ILE A 178 -7.67 -24.75 13.91
C ILE A 178 -6.41 -25.61 13.99
N ILE A 179 -5.25 -25.07 13.62
CA ILE A 179 -3.99 -25.80 13.65
C ILE A 179 -3.65 -26.25 15.08
N TYR A 180 -3.82 -25.37 16.07
CA TYR A 180 -3.61 -25.72 17.48
C TYR A 180 -4.58 -26.80 17.94
N HIS A 181 -5.84 -26.74 17.54
CA HIS A 181 -6.84 -27.74 17.88
C HIS A 181 -6.50 -29.11 17.30
N TYR A 182 -6.16 -29.20 16.01
CA TYR A 182 -5.73 -30.45 15.39
C TYR A 182 -4.44 -30.99 15.99
N PHE A 183 -3.47 -30.12 16.30
CA PHE A 183 -2.23 -30.53 16.96
C PHE A 183 -2.48 -31.09 18.35
N LEU A 184 -3.34 -30.45 19.15
CA LEU A 184 -3.73 -30.94 20.47
C LEU A 184 -4.45 -32.29 20.39
N LEU A 185 -5.38 -32.44 19.44
CA LEU A 185 -6.07 -33.72 19.19
C LEU A 185 -5.09 -34.83 18.78
N LEU A 186 -4.07 -34.49 17.98
CA LEU A 186 -3.02 -35.43 17.60
C LEU A 186 -2.18 -35.85 18.83
N LEU A 187 -1.81 -34.90 19.69
CA LEU A 187 -1.09 -35.19 20.93
C LEU A 187 -1.91 -36.08 21.88
N LEU A 188 -3.21 -35.82 22.03
CA LEU A 188 -4.10 -36.66 22.84
C LEU A 188 -4.18 -38.09 22.29
N LYS A 189 -4.33 -38.24 20.96
CA LYS A 189 -4.28 -39.56 20.30
C LYS A 189 -2.95 -40.28 20.49
N LEU A 190 -1.84 -39.56 20.49
CA LEU A 190 -0.50 -40.14 20.73
C LEU A 190 -0.29 -40.54 22.21
N GLN A 191 -1.00 -39.89 23.14
CA GLN A 191 -0.98 -40.23 24.57
C GLN A 191 -1.94 -41.38 24.95
N GLY A 192 -2.72 -41.89 24.00
CA GLY A 192 -3.60 -43.05 24.22
C GLY A 192 -4.86 -42.75 25.05
N VAL A 193 -5.28 -41.47 25.12
CA VAL A 193 -6.54 -41.02 25.72
C VAL A 193 -7.58 -40.78 24.62
#